data_AF-A0A7W1HCN7-F1
#
_entry.id   AF-A0A7W1HCN7-F1
#
_cell.length_a   1.000
_cell.length_b   1.000
_cell.length_c   1.000
_cell.angle_alpha   90.00
_cell.angle_beta   90.00
_cell.angle_gamma   90.00
#
_symmetry.space_group_name_H-M   'P 1'
#
loop_
_entity.id
_entity.type
_entity.pdbx_description
1 polymer ?
#
loop_
_entity_poly.entity_id
_entity_poly.type
_entity_poly.pdbx_seq_one_letter_code
_entity_poly.pdbx_strand_id
1 'polypeptide(L)'
;EIALDIDAGERADLALLAQGGWSLVAPRQAAADPWAYRRFVQRSGAEFMVAKNMYVRSNSGWFSDRSICYLASGRPVITQDTGFDGLYPTGTGLLVFRTLEEARAAVEEVCMDRVRHAHAARAIAEECFDSDRVLGRLLSALGVG
;
A
#
# COMPACT_ATOMS: atom_id res chain seq x y z
N GLU A 1 -5.57 -3.99 -13.35
CA GLU A 1 -5.01 -5.33 -13.09
C GLU A 1 -4.80 -5.48 -11.59
N ILE A 2 -4.99 -6.68 -11.04
CA ILE A 2 -4.73 -6.98 -9.63
C ILE A 2 -4.01 -8.34 -9.52
N ALA A 3 -2.99 -8.42 -8.67
CA ALA A 3 -2.32 -9.67 -8.35
C ALA A 3 -2.84 -10.17 -6.99
N LEU A 4 -3.64 -11.24 -7.01
CA LEU A 4 -4.26 -11.82 -5.83
C LEU A 4 -4.16 -13.34 -5.92
N ASP A 5 -3.66 -13.98 -4.86
CA ASP A 5 -3.50 -15.44 -4.79
C ASP A 5 -4.81 -16.09 -4.34
N ILE A 6 -5.85 -15.90 -5.16
CA ILE A 6 -7.19 -16.46 -4.94
C ILE A 6 -7.19 -17.92 -5.34
N ASP A 7 -7.75 -18.76 -4.48
CA ASP A 7 -7.91 -20.18 -4.79
C ASP A 7 -8.86 -20.37 -5.97
N ALA A 8 -8.54 -21.32 -6.86
CA ALA A 8 -9.34 -21.59 -8.05
C ALA A 8 -10.77 -22.11 -7.72
N GLY A 9 -10.97 -22.60 -6.50
CA GLY A 9 -12.26 -23.01 -5.95
C GLY A 9 -13.19 -21.85 -5.59
N GLU A 10 -12.67 -20.63 -5.41
CA GLU A 10 -13.44 -19.42 -5.06
C GLU A 10 -14.18 -18.82 -6.27
N ARG A 11 -15.00 -19.66 -6.92
CA ARG A 11 -15.64 -19.34 -8.22
C ARG A 11 -16.53 -18.11 -8.16
N ALA A 12 -17.22 -17.90 -7.03
CA ALA A 12 -18.11 -16.76 -6.86
C ALA A 12 -17.32 -15.44 -6.83
N ASP A 13 -16.22 -15.40 -6.07
CA ASP A 13 -15.36 -14.23 -5.95
C ASP A 13 -14.60 -13.95 -7.26
N LEU A 14 -14.12 -15.00 -7.93
CA LEU A 14 -13.52 -14.89 -9.26
C LEU A 14 -14.50 -14.31 -10.29
N ALA A 15 -15.76 -14.76 -10.27
CA ALA A 15 -16.80 -14.22 -11.15
C ALA A 15 -17.13 -12.76 -10.82
N LEU A 16 -17.19 -12.41 -9.53
CA LEU A 16 -17.43 -11.03 -9.09
C LEU A 16 -16.33 -10.09 -9.54
N LEU A 17 -15.06 -10.49 -9.43
CA LEU A 17 -13.91 -9.73 -9.92
C LEU A 17 -14.00 -9.50 -11.43
N ALA A 18 -14.28 -10.55 -12.19
CA ALA A 18 -14.41 -10.46 -13.64
C ALA A 18 -15.58 -9.54 -14.07
N GLN A 19 -16.75 -9.66 -13.42
CA GLN A 19 -17.90 -8.78 -13.66
C GLN A 19 -17.60 -7.33 -13.29
N GLY A 20 -16.78 -7.10 -12.27
CA GLY A 20 -16.26 -5.79 -11.88
C GLY A 20 -15.17 -5.25 -12.80
N GLY A 21 -14.83 -5.95 -13.90
CA GLY A 21 -13.83 -5.50 -14.87
C GLY A 21 -12.37 -5.71 -14.42
N TRP A 22 -12.13 -6.50 -13.38
CA TRP A 22 -10.78 -6.78 -12.92
C TRP A 22 -10.10 -7.83 -13.80
N SER A 23 -8.87 -7.52 -14.22
CA SER A 23 -7.95 -8.49 -14.82
C SER A 23 -7.01 -9.02 -13.74
N LEU A 24 -7.00 -10.34 -13.56
CA LEU A 24 -6.16 -11.04 -12.59
C LEU A 24 -4.80 -11.38 -13.17
N VAL A 25 -3.74 -11.02 -12.45
CA VAL A 25 -2.36 -11.39 -12.78
C VAL A 25 -1.90 -12.46 -11.82
N ALA A 26 -1.25 -13.51 -12.33
CA ALA A 26 -0.69 -14.58 -11.52
C ALA A 26 0.37 -14.02 -10.55
N PRO A 27 0.15 -14.05 -9.22
CA PRO A 27 1.09 -13.45 -8.26
C PRO A 27 2.48 -14.07 -8.33
N ARG A 28 2.55 -15.38 -8.60
CA ARG A 28 3.82 -16.12 -8.79
C ARG A 28 4.65 -15.61 -9.97
N GLN A 29 4.02 -14.97 -10.96
CA GLN A 29 4.72 -14.33 -12.07
C GLN A 29 5.06 -12.87 -11.75
N ALA A 30 4.11 -12.14 -11.16
CA ALA A 30 4.29 -10.73 -10.79
C ALA A 30 5.40 -10.53 -9.74
N ALA A 31 5.55 -11.49 -8.82
CA ALA A 31 6.50 -11.48 -7.72
C ALA A 31 7.43 -12.71 -7.72
N ALA A 32 7.82 -13.19 -8.91
CA ALA A 32 8.68 -14.37 -9.07
C ALA A 32 10.07 -14.21 -8.42
N ASP A 33 10.57 -12.97 -8.41
CA ASP A 33 11.85 -12.58 -7.82
C ASP A 33 11.79 -11.10 -7.37
N PRO A 34 12.75 -10.61 -6.56
CA PRO A 34 12.74 -9.24 -6.06
C PRO A 34 12.72 -8.16 -7.15
N TRP A 35 13.31 -8.41 -8.33
CA TRP A 35 13.33 -7.47 -9.44
C TRP A 35 12.01 -7.47 -10.21
N ALA A 36 11.40 -8.63 -10.42
CA ALA A 36 10.06 -8.76 -10.97
C ALA A 36 9.04 -8.03 -10.08
N TYR A 37 9.09 -8.28 -8.77
CA TYR A 37 8.24 -7.60 -7.80
C TYR A 37 8.44 -6.09 -7.82
N ARG A 38 9.69 -5.61 -7.80
CA ARG A 38 10.00 -4.18 -7.92
C ARG A 38 9.43 -3.56 -9.19
N ARG A 39 9.58 -4.22 -10.34
CA ARG A 39 9.02 -3.75 -11.62
C ARG A 39 7.49 -3.73 -11.59
N PHE A 40 6.86 -4.73 -10.97
CA PHE A 40 5.41 -4.77 -10.79
C PHE A 40 4.93 -3.56 -10.01
N VAL A 41 5.51 -3.32 -8.82
CA VAL A 41 5.22 -2.13 -7.99
C VAL A 41 5.42 -0.83 -8.76
N GLN A 42 6.58 -0.66 -9.43
CA GLN A 42 6.90 0.58 -10.16
C GLN A 42 5.99 0.86 -11.36
N ARG A 43 5.38 -0.18 -11.94
CA ARG A 43 4.43 -0.06 -13.06
C ARG A 43 2.98 0.14 -12.59
N SER A 44 2.69 -0.13 -11.32
CA SER A 44 1.38 0.10 -10.74
C SER A 44 1.01 1.59 -10.68
N GLY A 45 -0.29 1.88 -10.72
CA GLY A 45 -0.80 3.24 -10.49
C GLY A 45 -0.80 3.61 -9.01
N ALA A 46 -1.19 2.68 -8.14
CA ALA A 46 -1.28 2.83 -6.69
C ALA A 46 -1.35 1.43 -6.04
N GLU A 47 -1.17 1.35 -4.72
CA GLU A 47 -1.69 0.23 -3.93
C GLU A 47 -3.12 0.53 -3.50
N PHE A 48 -3.99 -0.47 -3.58
CA PHE A 48 -5.29 -0.48 -2.89
C PHE A 48 -5.31 -1.68 -1.94
N MET A 49 -5.49 -1.43 -0.64
CA MET A 49 -5.35 -2.45 0.40
C MET A 49 -6.54 -2.45 1.36
N VAL A 50 -7.19 -3.61 1.44
CA VAL A 50 -8.16 -3.94 2.49
C VAL A 50 -7.41 -4.75 3.54
N ALA A 51 -7.35 -4.23 4.76
CA ALA A 51 -6.58 -4.85 5.84
C ALA A 51 -7.31 -6.08 6.38
N LYS A 52 -6.56 -7.05 6.91
CA LYS A 52 -7.17 -8.14 7.69
C LYS A 52 -7.91 -7.52 8.88
N ASN A 53 -9.17 -7.92 9.08
CA ASN A 53 -10.08 -7.28 10.03
C ASN A 53 -9.53 -7.21 11.47
N MET A 54 -8.63 -8.11 11.85
CA MET A 54 -7.97 -8.04 13.16
C MET A 54 -7.22 -6.72 13.36
N TYR A 55 -6.46 -6.25 12.36
CA TYR A 55 -5.68 -5.01 12.46
C TYR A 55 -6.57 -3.76 12.56
N VAL A 56 -7.70 -3.79 11.83
CA VAL A 56 -8.73 -2.74 11.88
C VAL A 56 -9.34 -2.68 13.28
N ARG A 57 -9.79 -3.82 13.80
CA ARG A 57 -10.44 -3.89 15.13
C ARG A 57 -9.49 -3.57 16.28
N SER A 58 -8.22 -3.97 16.17
CA SER A 58 -7.22 -3.72 17.22
C SER A 58 -6.69 -2.29 17.19
N ASN A 59 -6.92 -1.54 16.11
CA ASN A 59 -6.37 -0.20 15.91
C ASN A 59 -4.85 -0.17 16.13
N SER A 60 -4.14 -1.15 15.58
CA SER A 60 -2.73 -1.41 15.90
C SER A 60 -1.72 -0.51 15.19
N GLY A 61 -2.17 0.35 14.27
CA GLY A 61 -1.32 1.11 13.35
C GLY A 61 -0.50 0.22 12.42
N TRP A 62 -1.00 -0.98 12.09
CA TRP A 62 -0.26 -1.95 11.29
C TRP A 62 -0.04 -1.42 9.88
N PHE A 63 1.22 -1.40 9.45
CA PHE A 63 1.63 -0.94 8.13
C PHE A 63 2.38 -2.05 7.40
N SER A 64 2.01 -2.32 6.14
CA SER A 64 2.65 -3.39 5.36
C SER A 64 3.99 -2.95 4.79
N ASP A 65 4.97 -3.86 4.79
CA ASP A 65 6.19 -3.78 4.00
C ASP A 65 5.95 -3.54 2.50
N ARG A 66 4.90 -4.13 1.93
CA ARG A 66 4.46 -3.83 0.55
C ARG A 66 4.07 -2.38 0.38
N SER A 67 3.30 -1.81 1.30
CA SER A 67 2.93 -0.39 1.26
C SER A 67 4.17 0.51 1.27
N ILE A 68 5.19 0.16 2.06
CA ILE A 68 6.47 0.88 2.07
C ILE A 68 7.16 0.78 0.69
N CYS A 69 7.13 -0.39 0.04
CA CYS A 69 7.68 -0.57 -1.30
C CYS A 69 6.98 0.30 -2.37
N TYR A 70 5.66 0.44 -2.27
CA TYR A 70 4.86 1.34 -3.11
C TYR A 70 5.24 2.80 -2.88
N LEU A 71 5.23 3.25 -1.62
CA LEU A 71 5.63 4.61 -1.25
C LEU A 71 7.05 4.93 -1.72
N ALA A 72 8.01 4.02 -1.48
CA ALA A 72 9.40 4.17 -1.91
C ALA A 72 9.55 4.25 -3.44
N SER A 73 8.62 3.66 -4.20
CA SER A 73 8.54 3.77 -5.67
C SER A 73 7.74 4.98 -6.16
N GLY A 74 7.39 5.90 -5.26
CA GLY A 74 6.54 7.05 -5.55
C GLY A 74 5.16 6.64 -6.06
N ARG A 75 4.66 5.48 -5.61
CA ARG A 75 3.31 5.01 -5.91
C ARG A 75 2.44 5.26 -4.69
N PRO A 76 1.31 5.98 -4.81
CA PRO A 76 0.46 6.24 -3.67
C PRO A 76 -0.17 4.95 -3.12
N VAL A 77 -0.48 4.99 -1.84
CA VAL A 77 -1.13 3.89 -1.10
C VAL A 77 -2.49 4.34 -0.64
N ILE A 78 -3.52 3.56 -0.96
CA ILE A 78 -4.89 3.71 -0.46
C ILE A 78 -5.17 2.49 0.42
N THR A 79 -5.28 2.69 1.72
CA THR A 79 -5.35 1.60 2.71
C THR A 79 -6.52 1.77 3.65
N GLN A 80 -7.12 0.64 4.06
CA GLN A 80 -8.07 0.65 5.15
C GLN A 80 -7.36 1.12 6.44
N ASP A 81 -8.02 1.96 7.22
CA ASP A 81 -7.47 2.49 8.45
C ASP A 81 -7.30 1.38 9.49
N THR A 82 -6.09 1.27 10.03
CA THR A 82 -5.77 0.38 11.14
C THR A 82 -5.31 1.14 12.38
N GLY A 83 -5.50 2.47 12.41
CA GLY A 83 -5.03 3.35 13.47
C GLY A 83 -3.81 4.17 13.09
N PHE A 84 -3.79 4.74 11.87
CA PHE A 84 -2.64 5.51 11.39
C PHE A 84 -2.56 6.94 11.92
N ASP A 85 -3.61 7.41 12.59
CA ASP A 85 -3.67 8.77 13.12
C ASP A 85 -2.49 9.05 14.07
N GLY A 86 -1.81 10.18 13.85
CA GLY A 86 -0.61 10.57 14.57
C GLY A 86 0.66 9.75 14.29
N LEU A 87 0.59 8.64 13.54
CA LEU A 87 1.76 7.80 13.22
C LEU A 87 2.44 8.21 11.92
N TYR A 88 1.66 8.53 10.88
CA TYR A 88 2.17 8.86 9.55
C TYR A 88 1.41 10.05 8.94
N PRO A 89 2.05 10.85 8.06
CA PRO A 89 1.33 11.82 7.24
C PRO A 89 0.32 11.12 6.33
N THR A 90 -0.95 11.49 6.44
CA THR A 90 -2.04 10.95 5.62
C THR A 90 -2.73 12.06 4.81
N GLY A 91 -3.51 11.67 3.81
CA GLY A 91 -4.29 12.58 2.95
C GLY A 91 -3.62 12.93 1.62
N THR A 92 -2.30 12.79 1.50
CA THR A 92 -1.58 12.91 0.20
C THR A 92 -0.45 11.88 0.15
N GLY A 93 -0.35 11.14 -0.96
CA GLY A 93 0.56 9.99 -1.09
C GLY A 93 0.12 8.73 -0.31
N LEU A 94 -0.31 8.88 0.94
CA LEU A 94 -0.93 7.84 1.76
C LEU A 94 -2.36 8.26 2.13
N LEU A 95 -3.37 7.54 1.64
CA LEU A 95 -4.78 7.81 1.92
C LEU A 95 -5.37 6.67 2.72
N VAL A 96 -6.13 7.02 3.75
CA VAL A 96 -6.76 6.06 4.66
C VAL A 96 -8.27 6.11 4.49
N PHE A 97 -8.94 4.96 4.55
CA PHE A 97 -10.40 4.88 4.48
C PHE A 97 -10.97 3.94 5.55
N ARG A 98 -12.20 4.23 5.98
CA ARG A 98 -12.99 3.43 6.92
C ARG A 98 -14.28 2.92 6.28
N THR A 99 -14.74 3.60 5.24
CA THR A 99 -15.96 3.26 4.50
C THR A 99 -15.68 3.07 3.01
N LEU A 100 -16.65 2.51 2.30
CA LEU A 100 -16.57 2.36 0.84
C LEU A 100 -16.57 3.72 0.14
N GLU A 101 -17.33 4.68 0.66
CA GLU A 101 -17.41 6.05 0.14
C GLU A 101 -16.06 6.76 0.24
N GLU A 102 -15.38 6.63 1.38
CA GLU A 102 -14.02 7.15 1.57
C GLU A 102 -13.02 6.45 0.66
N ALA A 103 -13.13 5.14 0.50
CA ALA A 103 -12.27 4.38 -0.42
C ALA A 103 -12.42 4.87 -1.87
N ARG A 104 -13.67 5.10 -2.31
CA ARG A 104 -13.96 5.64 -3.65
C ARG A 104 -13.37 7.05 -3.81
N ALA A 105 -13.63 7.94 -2.84
CA ALA A 105 -13.12 9.31 -2.88
C ALA A 105 -11.58 9.34 -2.92
N ALA A 106 -10.91 8.45 -2.16
CA ALA A 106 -9.45 8.33 -2.18
C ALA A 106 -8.91 7.88 -3.55
N VAL A 107 -9.58 6.95 -4.22
CA VAL A 107 -9.22 6.52 -5.58
C VAL A 107 -9.39 7.66 -6.58
N GLU A 108 -10.49 8.41 -6.50
CA GLU A 108 -10.76 9.58 -7.35
C GLU A 108 -9.68 10.65 -7.15
N GLU A 109 -9.37 11.00 -5.89
CA GLU A 109 -8.34 11.98 -5.53
C GLU A 109 -6.96 11.63 -6.09
N VAL A 110 -6.53 10.38 -5.92
CA VAL A 110 -5.27 9.89 -6.49
C VAL A 110 -5.29 9.96 -8.02
N CYS A 111 -6.42 9.69 -8.66
CA CYS A 111 -6.54 9.76 -10.11
C CYS A 111 -6.50 11.20 -10.65
N MET A 112 -7.02 12.17 -9.90
CA MET A 112 -7.05 13.58 -10.31
C MET A 112 -5.66 14.23 -10.29
N ASP A 113 -4.81 13.93 -9.30
CA ASP A 113 -3.47 14.53 -9.19
C ASP A 113 -2.38 13.49 -8.87
N ARG A 114 -2.15 12.60 -9.83
CA ARG A 114 -1.16 11.51 -9.69
C ARG A 114 0.24 12.01 -9.39
N VAL A 115 0.64 13.18 -9.91
CA VAL A 115 1.98 13.73 -9.74
C VAL A 115 2.20 14.17 -8.30
N ARG A 116 1.26 14.94 -7.72
CA ARG A 116 1.32 15.34 -6.31
C ARG A 116 1.34 14.14 -5.39
N HIS A 117 0.48 13.15 -5.65
CA HIS A 117 0.43 11.92 -4.85
C HIS A 117 1.72 11.09 -4.98
N ALA A 118 2.34 11.04 -6.16
CA ALA A 118 3.61 10.34 -6.35
C ALA A 118 4.76 11.01 -5.57
N HIS A 119 4.85 12.34 -5.60
CA HIS A 119 5.87 13.07 -4.84
C HIS A 119 5.68 12.89 -3.33
N ALA A 120 4.46 13.05 -2.83
CA ALA A 120 4.16 12.86 -1.41
C ALA A 120 4.43 11.41 -0.96
N ALA A 121 4.07 10.42 -1.79
CA ALA A 121 4.35 9.02 -1.50
C ALA A 121 5.85 8.76 -1.30
N ARG A 122 6.69 9.31 -2.19
CA ARG A 122 8.14 9.20 -2.06
C ARG A 122 8.68 9.93 -0.81
N ALA A 123 8.18 11.13 -0.53
CA ALA A 123 8.57 11.90 0.65
C ALA A 123 8.26 11.14 1.95
N ILE A 124 7.06 10.54 2.07
CA ILE A 124 6.69 9.72 3.24
C ILE A 124 7.67 8.55 3.41
N ALA A 125 8.06 7.88 2.32
CA ALA A 125 9.03 6.79 2.38
C ALA A 125 10.39 7.26 2.95
N GLU A 126 10.90 8.38 2.45
CA GLU A 126 12.19 8.94 2.86
C GLU A 126 12.16 9.51 4.29
N GLU A 127 11.06 10.10 4.72
CA GLU A 127 10.96 10.73 6.04
C GLU A 127 10.73 9.71 7.16
N CYS A 128 9.88 8.72 6.91
CA CYS A 128 9.40 7.76 7.91
C CYS A 128 10.12 6.42 7.89
N PHE A 129 10.58 5.95 6.72
CA PHE A 129 11.03 4.56 6.54
C PHE A 129 12.45 4.41 5.97
N ASP A 130 13.17 5.52 5.76
CA ASP A 130 14.56 5.48 5.33
C ASP A 130 15.44 4.74 6.35
N SER A 131 16.24 3.80 5.86
CA SER A 131 17.04 2.91 6.70
C SER A 131 18.08 3.67 7.50
N ASP A 132 18.73 4.68 6.92
CA ASP A 132 19.80 5.41 7.59
C ASP A 132 19.22 6.20 8.77
N ARG A 133 17.99 6.73 8.62
CA ARG A 133 17.25 7.40 9.69
C ARG A 133 16.78 6.42 10.76
N VAL A 134 16.07 5.36 10.38
CA VAL A 134 15.45 4.42 11.32
C VAL A 134 16.50 3.61 12.05
N LEU A 135 17.42 2.97 11.32
CA LEU A 135 18.49 2.18 11.91
C LEU A 135 19.43 3.07 12.73
N GLY A 136 19.77 4.26 12.25
CA GLY A 136 20.59 5.22 13.00
C GLY A 136 19.98 5.56 14.37
N ARG A 137 18.67 5.81 14.43
CA ARG A 137 17.96 6.05 15.70
C ARG A 137 17.97 4.83 16.62
N LEU A 138 17.75 3.62 16.07
CA LEU A 138 17.78 2.39 16.86
C LEU A 138 19.16 2.12 17.45
N LEU A 139 20.22 2.26 16.64
CA LEU A 139 21.61 2.10 17.09
C LEU A 139 21.98 3.16 18.14
N SER A 140 21.56 4.41 17.95
CA SER A 140 21.75 5.48 18.93
C SER A 140 21.07 5.16 20.26
N ALA A 141 19.83 4.64 20.23
CA ALA A 141 19.09 4.24 21.43
C ALA A 141 19.75 3.07 22.19
N LEU A 142 20.51 2.23 21.48
CA LEU A 142 21.30 1.15 22.05
C LEU A 142 22.71 1.58 22.48
N GLY A 143 23.12 2.83 22.23
CA GLY A 143 24.44 3.35 22.56
C GLY A 143 25.58 2.79 21.69
N VAL A 144 25.27 2.32 20.48
CA VAL A 144 26.23 1.73 19.53
C VAL A 144 26.42 2.56 18.25
N GLY A 145 25.82 3.76 18.20
CA GLY A 145 25.83 4.68 17.06
C GLY A 145 26.72 5.90 17.26
#